data_AF-A0A3D0DHN4-F1
#
_entry.id   AF-A0A3D0DHN4-F1
#
_cell.length_a   1.000
_cell.length_b   1.000
_cell.length_c   1.000
_cell.angle_alpha   90.00
_cell.angle_beta   90.00
_cell.angle_gamma   90.00
#
_symmetry.space_group_name_H-M   'P 1'
#
loop_
_entity.id
_entity.type
_entity.pdbx_description
1 polymer ?
#
loop_
_entity_poly.entity_id
_entity_poly.type
_entity_poly.pdbx_seq_one_letter_code
_entity_poly.pdbx_strand_id
1 'polypeptide(L)'
;MGFWDQLGIWVAALLSIGIVSFLYRDNPVYKVCEAIFVGISAGYWFVSLYYQNLLPRLFDTLGITKLFGFSDQNGAFQNIAAGHYDERIWYILAGALAVMMLLRLAPGIGWISRWPLAVVVGSTAGLYMVTYFQSNFLSQLQNTIIPIVDVNRINNLASTSAQGGLTADLWFAAYLGNFVLIFGTLAGLIYFYFSKEHKGALGGAAKVGIYFLMVTFGASFGYTVMSRMSLLIGRLYFLFGDWLHLIK
;
A
#
# COMPACT_ATOMS: atom_id res chain seq x y z
N MET A 1 24.39 -7.26 -22.66
CA MET A 1 24.03 -6.01 -21.96
C MET A 1 24.38 -4.86 -22.87
N GLY A 2 23.43 -3.97 -23.15
CA GLY A 2 23.72 -2.74 -23.88
C GLY A 2 24.59 -1.80 -23.05
N PHE A 3 25.25 -0.84 -23.70
CA PHE A 3 26.00 0.23 -23.02
C PHE A 3 25.14 0.98 -21.99
N TRP A 4 23.87 1.22 -22.31
CA TRP A 4 22.90 1.85 -21.42
C TRP A 4 22.58 1.01 -20.18
N ASP A 5 22.53 -0.32 -20.31
CA ASP A 5 22.31 -1.22 -19.17
C ASP A 5 23.51 -1.19 -18.24
N GLN A 6 24.73 -1.22 -18.80
CA GLN A 6 25.96 -1.17 -18.03
C GLN A 6 26.09 0.16 -17.29
N LEU A 7 25.88 1.29 -17.97
CA LEU A 7 25.85 2.60 -17.32
C LEU A 7 24.80 2.65 -16.21
N GLY A 8 23.60 2.09 -16.46
CA GLY A 8 22.54 2.00 -15.46
C GLY A 8 22.97 1.24 -14.21
N ILE A 9 23.61 0.07 -14.37
CA ILE A 9 24.13 -0.75 -13.27
C ILE A 9 25.22 0.01 -12.49
N TRP A 10 26.16 0.67 -13.18
CA TRP A 10 27.21 1.47 -12.54
C TRP A 10 26.67 2.64 -11.73
N VAL A 11 25.71 3.39 -12.29
CA VAL A 11 25.05 4.50 -11.59
C VAL A 11 24.27 3.99 -10.38
N ALA A 12 23.50 2.91 -10.55
CA ALA A 12 22.73 2.31 -9.46
C ALA A 12 23.63 1.73 -8.35
N ALA A 13 24.78 1.17 -8.69
CA ALA A 13 25.76 0.68 -7.72
C ALA A 13 26.39 1.83 -6.92
N LEU A 14 26.82 2.90 -7.58
CA LEU A 14 27.38 4.09 -6.91
C LEU A 14 26.36 4.74 -5.97
N LEU A 15 25.10 4.88 -6.40
CA LEU A 15 24.03 5.41 -5.54
C LEU A 15 23.72 4.48 -4.37
N SER A 16 23.73 3.15 -4.57
CA SER A 16 23.53 2.18 -3.50
C SER A 16 24.64 2.24 -2.45
N ILE A 17 25.90 2.33 -2.89
CA ILE A 17 27.06 2.50 -2.00
C ILE A 17 26.98 3.87 -1.29
N GLY A 18 26.61 4.93 -2.00
CA GLY A 18 26.42 6.26 -1.45
C GLY A 18 25.39 6.30 -0.32
N ILE A 19 24.29 5.55 -0.45
CA ILE A 19 23.29 5.40 0.61
C ILE A 19 23.84 4.57 1.78
N VAL A 20 24.53 3.46 1.51
CA VAL A 20 25.11 2.60 2.55
C VAL A 20 26.26 3.29 3.30
N SER A 21 26.89 4.32 2.73
CA SER A 21 27.93 5.12 3.40
C SER A 21 27.47 5.76 4.71
N PHE A 22 26.16 5.91 4.93
CA PHE A 22 25.61 6.35 6.21
C PHE A 22 26.06 5.45 7.38
N LEU A 23 26.26 4.16 7.14
CA LEU A 23 26.67 3.20 8.18
C LEU A 23 28.06 3.54 8.77
N TYR A 24 28.91 4.24 8.01
CA TYR A 24 30.26 4.61 8.45
C TYR A 24 30.30 5.97 9.16
N ARG A 25 29.56 6.98 8.66
CA ARG A 25 29.36 8.31 9.25
C ARG A 25 28.38 9.14 8.38
N ASP A 26 27.82 10.23 8.92
CA ASP A 26 27.16 11.28 8.13
C ASP A 26 28.16 11.94 7.15
N ASN A 27 28.26 11.40 5.94
CA ASN A 27 29.16 11.86 4.87
C ASN A 27 28.38 12.79 3.90
N PRO A 28 28.96 13.88 3.35
CA PRO A 28 28.35 14.65 2.26
C PRO A 28 27.85 13.78 1.09
N VAL A 29 28.54 12.67 0.78
CA VAL A 29 28.11 11.73 -0.28
C VAL A 29 26.71 11.16 0.00
N TYR A 30 26.44 10.75 1.24
CA TYR A 30 25.13 10.24 1.64
C TYR A 30 24.04 11.30 1.46
N LYS A 31 24.27 12.53 1.92
CA LYS A 31 23.30 13.64 1.80
C LYS A 31 22.96 13.97 0.35
N VAL A 32 23.93 13.90 -0.56
CA VAL A 32 23.70 14.10 -1.99
C VAL A 32 22.84 12.96 -2.55
N CYS A 33 23.17 11.70 -2.24
CA CYS A 33 22.39 10.55 -2.69
C CYS A 33 20.95 10.57 -2.14
N GLU A 34 20.77 10.95 -0.88
CA GLU A 34 19.46 11.13 -0.24
C GLU A 34 18.65 12.22 -0.94
N ALA A 35 19.24 13.40 -1.17
CA ALA A 35 18.57 14.50 -1.85
C ALA A 35 18.17 14.15 -3.30
N ILE A 36 19.04 13.45 -4.03
CA ILE A 36 18.74 12.96 -5.38
C ILE A 36 17.58 11.97 -5.33
N PHE A 37 17.62 11.00 -4.41
CA PHE A 37 16.57 9.98 -4.29
C PHE A 37 15.21 10.59 -3.95
N VAL A 38 15.16 11.45 -2.93
CA VAL A 38 13.93 12.14 -2.52
C VAL A 38 13.44 13.08 -3.63
N GLY A 39 14.36 13.79 -4.30
CA GLY A 39 14.04 14.69 -5.41
C GLY A 39 13.43 13.97 -6.62
N ILE A 40 14.04 12.86 -7.05
CA ILE A 40 13.50 12.04 -8.15
C ILE A 40 12.14 11.45 -7.78
N SER A 41 11.99 10.96 -6.54
CA SER A 41 10.71 10.40 -6.07
C SER A 41 9.60 11.45 -6.09
N ALA A 42 9.86 12.64 -5.52
CA ALA A 42 8.90 13.74 -5.51
C ALA A 42 8.59 14.26 -6.91
N GLY A 43 9.60 14.37 -7.78
CA GLY A 43 9.44 14.80 -9.17
C GLY A 43 8.62 13.81 -10.00
N TYR A 44 8.90 12.51 -9.89
CA TYR A 44 8.12 11.46 -10.55
C TYR A 44 6.65 11.51 -10.10
N TRP A 45 6.40 11.62 -8.80
CA TRP A 45 5.04 11.76 -8.27
C TRP A 45 4.33 13.00 -8.80
N PHE A 46 5.01 14.15 -8.86
CA PHE A 46 4.44 15.38 -9.42
C PHE A 46 4.04 15.21 -10.89
N VAL A 47 4.95 14.69 -11.72
CA VAL A 47 4.70 14.46 -13.15
C VAL A 47 3.57 13.44 -13.35
N SER A 48 3.61 12.34 -12.61
CA SER A 48 2.57 11.31 -12.64
C SER A 48 1.20 11.89 -12.28
N LEU A 49 1.10 12.67 -11.20
CA LEU A 49 -0.14 13.33 -10.81
C LEU A 49 -0.61 14.34 -11.86
N TYR A 50 0.30 15.08 -12.47
CA TYR A 50 -0.04 16.03 -13.54
C TYR A 50 -0.69 15.32 -14.74
N TYR A 51 -0.05 14.29 -15.28
CA TYR A 51 -0.56 13.60 -16.46
C TYR A 51 -1.72 12.65 -16.19
N GLN A 52 -1.74 11.97 -15.04
CA GLN A 52 -2.76 10.96 -14.74
C GLN A 52 -4.00 11.53 -14.05
N ASN A 53 -3.86 12.66 -13.35
CA ASN A 53 -4.97 13.24 -12.58
C ASN A 53 -5.32 14.65 -13.06
N LEU A 54 -4.35 15.57 -13.11
CA LEU A 54 -4.64 16.97 -13.40
C LEU A 54 -5.13 17.19 -14.84
N LEU A 55 -4.42 16.62 -15.82
CA LEU A 55 -4.73 16.77 -17.25
C LEU A 55 -6.10 16.15 -17.62
N PRO A 56 -6.39 14.88 -17.33
CA PRO A 56 -7.67 14.28 -17.72
C PRO A 56 -8.86 14.75 -16.86
N ARG A 57 -8.69 14.90 -15.53
CA ARG A 57 -9.82 15.16 -14.63
C ARG A 57 -10.18 16.64 -14.52
N LEU A 58 -9.23 17.55 -14.75
CA LEU A 58 -9.50 18.99 -14.81
C LEU A 58 -9.49 19.47 -16.25
N PHE A 59 -8.36 19.47 -16.95
CA PHE A 59 -8.26 20.16 -18.24
C PHE A 59 -9.13 19.56 -19.36
N ASP A 60 -9.17 18.23 -19.48
CA ASP A 60 -9.96 17.54 -20.51
C ASP A 60 -11.46 17.53 -20.16
N THR A 61 -11.79 17.28 -18.89
CA THR A 61 -13.18 17.29 -18.41
C THR A 61 -13.81 18.70 -18.41
N LEU A 62 -13.03 19.74 -18.10
CA LEU A 62 -13.42 21.16 -18.19
C LEU A 62 -13.24 21.72 -19.62
N GLY A 63 -12.88 20.92 -20.63
CA GLY A 63 -12.80 21.40 -22.02
C GLY A 63 -11.77 22.50 -22.32
N ILE A 64 -10.89 22.82 -21.37
CA ILE A 64 -9.82 23.80 -21.53
C ILE A 64 -8.78 23.27 -22.54
N THR A 65 -8.62 21.95 -22.65
CA THR A 65 -7.77 21.29 -23.65
C THR A 65 -8.20 21.58 -25.09
N LYS A 66 -9.49 21.86 -25.35
CA LYS A 66 -9.99 22.30 -26.67
C LYS A 66 -9.62 23.75 -26.99
N LEU A 67 -9.51 24.62 -25.98
CA LEU A 67 -9.13 26.01 -26.17
C LEU A 67 -7.64 26.16 -26.55
N PHE A 68 -6.80 25.21 -26.11
CA PHE A 68 -5.37 25.14 -26.44
C PHE A 68 -5.04 24.17 -27.60
N GLY A 69 -6.04 23.52 -28.22
CA GLY A 69 -5.88 22.78 -29.48
C GLY A 69 -5.30 21.36 -29.38
N PHE A 70 -5.38 20.70 -28.22
CA PHE A 70 -4.71 19.39 -27.98
C PHE A 70 -5.65 18.16 -27.84
N SER A 71 -6.98 18.29 -28.00
CA SER A 71 -7.91 17.14 -27.96
C SER A 71 -9.25 17.46 -28.64
N ASP A 72 -9.84 16.46 -29.32
CA ASP A 72 -11.06 16.57 -30.15
C ASP A 72 -12.35 16.20 -29.40
N GLN A 73 -12.26 15.85 -28.11
CA GLN A 73 -13.42 15.50 -27.29
C GLN A 73 -14.10 16.74 -26.68
N ASN A 74 -15.43 16.85 -26.84
CA ASN A 74 -16.23 17.96 -26.31
C ASN A 74 -16.19 17.98 -24.78
N GLY A 75 -15.50 18.96 -24.19
CA GLY A 75 -15.49 19.15 -22.73
C GLY A 75 -16.74 19.87 -22.22
N ALA A 76 -16.93 19.86 -20.90
CA ALA A 76 -18.16 20.29 -20.24
C ALA A 76 -18.63 21.72 -20.59
N PHE A 77 -17.72 22.65 -20.93
CA PHE A 77 -18.10 24.01 -21.34
C PHE A 77 -18.79 24.07 -22.71
N GLN A 78 -18.51 23.13 -23.62
CA GLN A 78 -19.23 23.02 -24.90
C GLN A 78 -20.59 22.32 -24.73
N ASN A 79 -20.73 21.38 -23.77
CA ASN A 79 -22.00 20.71 -23.50
C ASN A 79 -23.02 21.65 -22.81
N ILE A 80 -22.56 22.65 -22.07
CA ILE A 80 -23.40 23.75 -21.54
C ILE A 80 -23.85 24.69 -22.67
N ALA A 81 -22.99 24.97 -23.66
CA ALA A 81 -23.37 25.72 -24.86
C ALA A 81 -24.41 24.98 -25.74
N ALA A 82 -24.51 23.66 -25.58
CA ALA A 82 -25.51 22.79 -26.22
C ALA A 82 -26.77 22.54 -25.37
N GLY A 83 -26.91 23.18 -24.19
CA GLY A 83 -28.14 23.14 -23.39
C GLY A 83 -28.35 21.88 -22.54
N HIS A 84 -27.33 21.04 -22.35
CA HIS A 84 -27.40 19.88 -21.46
C HIS A 84 -26.68 20.15 -20.12
N TYR A 85 -27.35 19.85 -19.01
CA TYR A 85 -26.72 19.84 -17.69
C TYR A 85 -25.79 18.63 -17.60
N ASP A 86 -24.48 18.87 -17.72
CA ASP A 86 -23.46 17.84 -17.60
C ASP A 86 -22.98 17.77 -16.14
N GLU A 87 -23.06 16.58 -15.52
CA GLU A 87 -22.66 16.34 -14.11
C GLU A 87 -21.18 16.67 -13.85
N ARG A 88 -20.40 16.84 -14.92
CA ARG A 88 -18.98 17.21 -14.93
C ARG A 88 -18.70 18.65 -14.44
N ILE A 89 -19.72 19.46 -14.20
CA ILE A 89 -19.57 20.82 -13.62
C ILE A 89 -19.01 20.76 -12.18
N TRP A 90 -19.22 19.66 -11.46
CA TRP A 90 -18.69 19.48 -10.10
C TRP A 90 -17.15 19.52 -10.04
N TYR A 91 -16.45 19.26 -11.16
CA TYR A 91 -14.99 19.37 -11.24
C TYR A 91 -14.48 20.82 -11.15
N ILE A 92 -15.33 21.84 -11.27
CA ILE A 92 -14.97 23.23 -10.96
C ILE A 92 -14.63 23.39 -9.48
N LEU A 93 -15.37 22.73 -8.59
CA LEU A 93 -15.07 22.73 -7.16
C LEU A 93 -13.69 22.12 -6.90
N ALA A 94 -13.37 21.02 -7.58
CA ALA A 94 -12.04 20.39 -7.50
C ALA A 94 -10.95 21.31 -8.07
N GLY A 95 -11.21 22.03 -9.16
CA GLY A 95 -10.30 23.02 -9.74
C GLY A 95 -10.04 24.21 -8.82
N ALA A 96 -11.10 24.74 -8.19
CA ALA A 96 -10.99 25.80 -7.20
C ALA A 96 -10.14 25.36 -5.99
N LEU A 97 -10.38 24.14 -5.47
CA LEU A 97 -9.57 23.57 -4.39
C LEU A 97 -8.12 23.31 -4.81
N ALA A 98 -7.87 22.92 -6.07
CA ALA A 98 -6.52 22.73 -6.60
C ALA A 98 -5.74 24.05 -6.69
N VAL A 99 -6.39 25.13 -7.16
CA VAL A 99 -5.78 26.47 -7.20
C VAL A 99 -5.52 26.97 -5.77
N MET A 100 -6.46 26.78 -4.84
CA MET A 100 -6.25 27.11 -3.43
C MET A 100 -5.07 26.35 -2.81
N MET A 101 -4.80 25.12 -3.25
CA MET A 101 -3.64 24.36 -2.81
C MET A 101 -2.33 24.93 -3.37
N LEU A 102 -2.30 25.41 -4.62
CA LEU A 102 -1.13 26.05 -5.21
C LEU A 102 -0.73 27.36 -4.51
N LEU A 103 -1.70 28.08 -3.93
CA LEU A 103 -1.44 29.28 -3.13
C LEU A 103 -0.61 29.00 -1.86
N ARG A 104 -0.38 27.73 -1.50
CA ARG A 104 0.58 27.34 -0.46
C ARG A 104 2.03 27.73 -0.78
N LEU A 105 2.38 27.87 -2.06
CA LEU A 105 3.71 28.31 -2.50
C LEU A 105 3.98 29.80 -2.17
N ALA A 106 2.94 30.59 -1.90
CA ALA A 106 3.04 31.99 -1.50
C ALA A 106 2.98 32.13 0.04
N PRO A 107 4.03 32.63 0.71
CA PRO A 107 4.09 32.67 2.18
C PRO A 107 3.02 33.56 2.83
N GLY A 108 2.43 34.51 2.10
CA GLY A 108 1.39 35.42 2.62
C GLY A 108 -0.05 34.91 2.54
N ILE A 109 -0.37 34.00 1.61
CA ILE A 109 -1.75 33.51 1.35
C ILE A 109 -1.90 32.00 1.63
N GLY A 110 -0.83 31.35 2.12
CA GLY A 110 -0.81 29.90 2.40
C GLY A 110 -1.83 29.40 3.44
N TRP A 111 -2.57 30.27 4.13
CA TRP A 111 -3.67 29.85 5.00
C TRP A 111 -4.84 29.23 4.23
N ILE A 112 -5.08 29.68 2.99
CA ILE A 112 -6.22 29.23 2.18
C ILE A 112 -6.10 27.75 1.78
N SER A 113 -4.88 27.20 1.78
CA SER A 113 -4.62 25.79 1.47
C SER A 113 -5.10 24.83 2.58
N ARG A 114 -5.49 25.33 3.76
CA ARG A 114 -6.03 24.51 4.85
C ARG A 114 -7.38 23.89 4.51
N TRP A 115 -8.20 24.57 3.71
CA TRP A 115 -9.52 24.08 3.28
C TRP A 115 -9.42 22.86 2.35
N PRO A 116 -8.62 22.89 1.25
CA PRO A 116 -8.34 21.68 0.47
C PRO A 116 -7.77 20.54 1.31
N LEU A 117 -6.85 20.82 2.25
CA LEU A 117 -6.28 19.78 3.11
C LEU A 117 -7.33 19.12 4.01
N ALA A 118 -8.28 19.88 4.55
CA ALA A 118 -9.37 19.33 5.34
C ALA A 118 -10.28 18.42 4.50
N VAL A 119 -10.60 18.83 3.27
CA VAL A 119 -11.39 18.01 2.32
C VAL A 119 -10.65 16.73 1.95
N VAL A 120 -9.35 16.81 1.66
CA VAL A 120 -8.52 15.63 1.34
C VAL A 120 -8.50 14.68 2.53
N VAL A 121 -8.14 15.14 3.73
CA VAL A 121 -8.05 14.29 4.92
C VAL A 121 -9.42 13.68 5.28
N GLY A 122 -10.51 14.46 5.22
CA GLY A 122 -11.86 13.97 5.50
C GLY A 122 -12.34 12.93 4.49
N SER A 123 -12.14 13.20 3.19
CA SER A 123 -12.50 12.27 2.11
C SER A 123 -11.68 10.98 2.18
N THR A 124 -10.37 11.09 2.37
CA THR A 124 -9.45 9.96 2.49
C THR A 124 -9.76 9.13 3.73
N ALA A 125 -10.04 9.74 4.89
CA ALA A 125 -10.43 9.02 6.10
C ALA A 125 -11.77 8.28 5.92
N GLY A 126 -12.77 8.92 5.31
CA GLY A 126 -14.06 8.28 5.01
C GLY A 126 -13.94 7.10 4.06
N LEU A 127 -13.18 7.26 2.97
CA LEU A 127 -12.88 6.16 2.03
C LEU A 127 -12.15 5.02 2.74
N TYR A 128 -11.06 5.31 3.48
CA TYR A 128 -10.32 4.27 4.19
C TYR A 128 -11.18 3.54 5.22
N MET A 129 -12.06 4.25 5.93
CA MET A 129 -13.00 3.61 6.86
C MET A 129 -13.86 2.57 6.14
N VAL A 130 -14.57 2.97 5.08
CA VAL A 130 -15.45 2.07 4.32
C VAL A 130 -14.66 0.93 3.68
N THR A 131 -13.53 1.24 3.02
CA THR A 131 -12.66 0.24 2.40
C THR A 131 -12.14 -0.74 3.43
N TYR A 132 -11.70 -0.29 4.60
CA TYR A 132 -11.18 -1.18 5.65
C TYR A 132 -12.28 -2.06 6.23
N PHE A 133 -13.49 -1.52 6.46
CA PHE A 133 -14.64 -2.33 6.87
C PHE A 133 -14.97 -3.42 5.85
N GLN A 134 -15.03 -3.07 4.58
CA GLN A 134 -15.38 -4.04 3.52
C GLN A 134 -14.26 -5.05 3.24
N SER A 135 -13.01 -4.60 3.16
CA SER A 135 -11.89 -5.44 2.74
C SER A 135 -11.28 -6.24 3.88
N ASN A 136 -11.14 -5.65 5.07
CA ASN A 136 -10.46 -6.30 6.19
C ASN A 136 -11.49 -6.89 7.16
N PHE A 137 -12.43 -6.09 7.67
CA PHE A 137 -13.37 -6.57 8.69
C PHE A 137 -14.35 -7.62 8.14
N LEU A 138 -15.03 -7.34 7.03
CA LEU A 138 -15.95 -8.30 6.41
C LEU A 138 -15.21 -9.56 5.92
N SER A 139 -14.02 -9.43 5.32
CA SER A 139 -13.24 -10.59 4.88
C SER A 139 -12.79 -11.45 6.06
N GLN A 140 -12.34 -10.85 7.16
CA GLN A 140 -11.96 -11.58 8.38
C GLN A 140 -13.16 -12.29 9.01
N LEU A 141 -14.34 -11.65 9.03
CA LEU A 141 -15.58 -12.29 9.47
C LEU A 141 -15.95 -13.47 8.57
N GLN A 142 -15.96 -13.28 7.24
CA GLN A 142 -16.25 -14.34 6.28
C GLN A 142 -15.27 -15.52 6.42
N ASN A 143 -13.98 -15.24 6.61
CA ASN A 143 -12.95 -16.26 6.82
C ASN A 143 -13.09 -17.00 8.16
N THR A 144 -13.84 -16.46 9.12
CA THR A 144 -14.14 -17.13 10.39
C THR A 144 -15.42 -17.99 10.29
N ILE A 145 -16.29 -17.74 9.31
CA ILE A 145 -17.55 -18.49 9.07
C ILE A 145 -17.33 -19.65 8.08
N ILE A 146 -16.08 -20.10 7.88
CA ILE A 146 -15.80 -21.24 6.99
C ILE A 146 -16.19 -22.55 7.72
N PRO A 147 -16.89 -23.48 7.04
CA PRO A 147 -17.16 -24.81 7.61
C PRO A 147 -15.86 -25.55 7.92
N ILE A 148 -15.81 -26.14 9.12
CA ILE A 148 -14.64 -26.84 9.69
C ILE A 148 -14.10 -27.91 8.74
N VAL A 149 -15.01 -28.58 8.04
CA VAL A 149 -14.73 -29.62 7.05
C VAL A 149 -15.41 -29.22 5.74
N ASP A 150 -14.65 -28.61 4.84
CA ASP A 150 -15.10 -28.32 3.48
C ASP A 150 -14.34 -29.20 2.48
N VAL A 151 -14.92 -30.36 2.19
CA VAL A 151 -14.36 -31.35 1.25
C VAL A 151 -14.17 -30.72 -0.13
N ASN A 152 -15.02 -29.76 -0.52
CA ASN A 152 -14.95 -29.09 -1.82
C ASN A 152 -13.78 -28.10 -1.90
N ARG A 153 -13.46 -27.36 -0.82
CA ARG A 153 -12.26 -26.49 -0.80
C ARG A 153 -10.96 -27.28 -0.90
N ILE A 154 -10.89 -28.45 -0.29
CA ILE A 154 -9.68 -29.27 -0.32
C ILE A 154 -9.51 -29.93 -1.69
N ASN A 155 -10.60 -30.37 -2.32
CA ASN A 155 -10.59 -30.88 -3.69
C ASN A 155 -10.18 -29.80 -4.72
N ASN A 156 -10.57 -28.53 -4.51
CA ASN A 156 -10.16 -27.40 -5.37
C ASN A 156 -8.73 -26.90 -5.12
N LEU A 157 -8.18 -27.11 -3.92
CA LEU A 157 -6.76 -26.80 -3.65
C LEU A 157 -5.84 -27.88 -4.25
N ALA A 158 -6.30 -29.14 -4.24
CA ALA A 158 -5.65 -30.27 -4.90
C ALA A 158 -5.60 -30.16 -6.43
N SER A 159 -6.51 -29.39 -7.06
CA SER A 159 -6.52 -29.16 -8.52
C SER A 159 -5.65 -27.98 -8.97
N THR A 160 -5.17 -27.14 -8.04
CA THR A 160 -4.33 -25.96 -8.35
C THR A 160 -2.82 -26.27 -8.25
N SER A 161 -2.44 -27.34 -7.54
CA SER A 161 -1.09 -27.88 -7.59
C SER A 161 -0.92 -28.73 -8.85
N ALA A 162 -0.17 -28.24 -9.83
CA ALA A 162 0.20 -28.92 -11.08
C ALA A 162 1.06 -30.19 -10.90
N GLN A 163 1.03 -30.82 -9.73
CA GLN A 163 1.74 -32.05 -9.44
C GLN A 163 0.82 -32.93 -8.60
N GLY A 164 0.15 -33.85 -9.29
CA GLY A 164 -0.80 -34.78 -8.71
C GLY A 164 -0.20 -35.54 -7.53
N GLY A 165 -0.80 -35.35 -6.37
CA GLY A 165 -0.53 -36.09 -5.16
C GLY A 165 -1.37 -35.53 -4.02
N LEU A 166 -2.40 -36.26 -3.60
CA LEU A 166 -3.07 -36.00 -2.33
C LEU A 166 -2.09 -36.38 -1.20
N THR A 167 -1.20 -35.46 -0.83
CA THR A 167 -0.42 -35.63 0.40
C THR A 167 -1.34 -35.33 1.57
N ALA A 168 -1.41 -36.28 2.52
CA ALA A 168 -2.12 -36.12 3.79
C ALA A 168 -1.72 -34.81 4.53
N ASP A 169 -0.54 -34.28 4.23
CA ASP A 169 0.00 -33.02 4.76
C ASP A 169 -0.85 -31.80 4.41
N LEU A 170 -1.41 -31.72 3.20
CA LEU A 170 -2.26 -30.58 2.80
C LEU A 170 -3.62 -30.60 3.51
N TRP A 171 -4.17 -31.80 3.69
CA TRP A 171 -5.41 -32.02 4.44
C TRP A 171 -5.19 -31.70 5.92
N PHE A 172 -4.12 -32.22 6.51
CA PHE A 172 -3.73 -31.97 7.89
C PHE A 172 -3.51 -30.47 8.15
N ALA A 173 -2.78 -29.77 7.26
CA ALA A 173 -2.53 -28.34 7.40
C ALA A 173 -3.83 -27.50 7.32
N ALA A 174 -4.76 -27.84 6.42
CA ALA A 174 -6.04 -27.15 6.29
C ALA A 174 -6.92 -27.34 7.54
N TYR A 175 -7.04 -28.57 8.03
CA TYR A 175 -7.81 -28.86 9.25
C TYR A 175 -7.18 -28.20 10.47
N LEU A 176 -5.85 -28.31 10.63
CA LEU A 176 -5.13 -27.69 11.73
C LEU A 176 -5.27 -26.17 11.69
N GLY A 177 -5.20 -25.55 10.50
CA GLY A 177 -5.45 -24.12 10.31
C GLY A 177 -6.84 -23.69 10.76
N ASN A 178 -7.89 -24.43 10.38
CA ASN A 178 -9.26 -24.14 10.81
C ASN A 178 -9.45 -24.31 12.31
N PHE A 179 -8.88 -25.35 12.92
CA PHE A 179 -8.92 -25.54 14.37
C PHE A 179 -8.18 -24.42 15.11
N VAL A 180 -6.98 -24.07 14.66
CA VAL A 180 -6.19 -22.97 15.21
C VAL A 180 -6.95 -21.64 15.08
N LEU A 181 -7.66 -21.41 13.97
CA LEU A 181 -8.48 -20.21 13.79
C LEU A 181 -9.63 -20.17 14.81
N ILE A 182 -10.39 -21.25 14.98
CA ILE A 182 -11.54 -21.28 15.90
C ILE A 182 -11.07 -21.17 17.34
N PHE A 183 -10.10 -21.98 17.76
CA PHE A 183 -9.60 -21.96 19.13
C PHE A 183 -8.85 -20.65 19.43
N GLY A 184 -8.06 -20.15 18.49
CA GLY A 184 -7.34 -18.87 18.63
C GLY A 184 -8.28 -17.68 18.71
N THR A 185 -9.33 -17.62 17.87
CA THR A 185 -10.32 -16.53 17.90
C THR A 185 -11.16 -16.57 19.17
N LEU A 186 -11.65 -17.74 19.59
CA LEU A 186 -12.39 -17.89 20.85
C LEU A 186 -11.53 -17.56 22.06
N ALA A 187 -10.30 -18.07 22.14
CA ALA A 187 -9.39 -17.77 23.25
C ALA A 187 -8.99 -16.29 23.29
N GLY A 188 -8.77 -15.66 22.13
CA GLY A 188 -8.50 -14.22 22.02
C GLY A 188 -9.69 -13.36 22.43
N LEU A 189 -10.91 -13.73 22.01
CA LEU A 189 -12.16 -13.07 22.45
C LEU A 189 -12.33 -13.19 23.97
N ILE A 190 -12.09 -14.36 24.55
CA ILE A 190 -12.15 -14.59 26.00
C ILE A 190 -11.12 -13.73 26.74
N TYR A 191 -9.91 -13.56 26.21
CA TYR A 191 -8.88 -12.69 26.80
C TYR A 191 -9.29 -11.20 26.80
N PHE A 192 -9.85 -10.69 25.70
CA PHE A 192 -10.30 -9.29 25.62
C PHE A 192 -11.69 -9.05 26.21
N TYR A 193 -12.39 -10.10 26.64
CA TYR A 193 -13.68 -9.97 27.30
C TYR A 193 -13.51 -9.52 28.76
N PHE A 194 -13.39 -8.21 28.94
CA PHE A 194 -13.17 -7.59 30.26
C PHE A 194 -14.37 -7.68 31.23
N SER A 195 -15.54 -8.16 30.78
CA SER A 195 -16.78 -8.17 31.57
C SER A 195 -16.92 -9.35 32.55
N LYS A 196 -15.97 -10.29 32.62
CA LYS A 196 -15.97 -11.36 33.64
C LYS A 196 -14.63 -11.48 34.36
N GLU A 197 -14.67 -11.70 35.67
CA GLU A 197 -13.46 -12.00 36.46
C GLU A 197 -12.82 -13.31 35.98
N HIS A 198 -11.50 -13.27 35.77
CA HIS A 198 -10.68 -14.38 35.29
C HIS A 198 -10.42 -15.44 36.37
N LYS A 199 -11.47 -16.13 36.86
CA LYS A 199 -11.34 -17.28 37.79
C LYS A 199 -11.81 -18.59 37.15
N GLY A 200 -11.05 -19.67 37.37
CA GLY A 200 -11.37 -21.02 36.90
C GLY A 200 -11.05 -21.27 35.43
N ALA A 201 -11.86 -22.09 34.74
CA ALA A 201 -11.63 -22.51 33.34
C ALA A 201 -11.53 -21.34 32.34
N LEU A 202 -12.24 -20.23 32.62
CA LEU A 202 -12.15 -18.97 31.87
C LEU A 202 -10.76 -18.32 31.96
N GLY A 203 -10.09 -18.40 33.12
CA GLY A 203 -8.72 -17.90 33.28
C GLY A 203 -7.69 -18.74 32.54
N GLY A 204 -7.91 -20.06 32.44
CA GLY A 204 -7.09 -20.97 31.64
C GLY A 204 -7.20 -20.70 30.13
N ALA A 205 -8.42 -20.55 29.62
CA ALA A 205 -8.68 -20.20 28.22
C ALA A 205 -8.11 -18.81 27.85
N ALA A 206 -8.24 -17.82 28.75
CA ALA A 206 -7.63 -16.50 28.57
C ALA A 206 -6.09 -16.58 28.49
N LYS A 207 -5.44 -17.44 29.30
CA LYS A 207 -3.98 -17.63 29.24
C LYS A 207 -3.53 -18.21 27.90
N VAL A 208 -4.30 -19.13 27.31
CA VAL A 208 -4.06 -19.62 25.94
C VAL A 208 -4.21 -18.49 24.92
N GLY A 209 -5.21 -17.62 25.09
CA GLY A 209 -5.40 -16.42 24.26
C GLY A 209 -4.20 -15.46 24.32
N ILE A 210 -3.61 -15.26 25.50
CA ILE A 210 -2.39 -14.45 25.68
C ILE A 210 -1.23 -15.02 24.87
N TYR A 211 -0.98 -16.33 24.97
CA TYR A 211 0.09 -16.96 24.20
C TYR A 211 -0.15 -16.84 22.68
N PHE A 212 -1.40 -16.98 22.25
CA PHE A 212 -1.76 -16.80 20.85
C PHE A 212 -1.44 -15.38 20.37
N LEU A 213 -1.83 -14.36 21.15
CA LEU A 213 -1.54 -12.96 20.85
C LEU A 213 -0.04 -12.66 20.86
N MET A 214 0.71 -13.21 21.82
CA MET A 214 2.18 -13.07 21.85
C MET A 214 2.84 -13.63 20.59
N VAL A 215 2.39 -14.79 20.11
CA VAL A 215 2.90 -15.39 18.87
C VAL A 215 2.54 -14.53 17.66
N THR A 216 1.29 -14.07 17.54
CA THR A 216 0.87 -13.21 16.41
C THR A 216 1.63 -11.89 16.38
N PHE A 217 1.73 -11.18 17.51
CA PHE A 217 2.49 -9.94 17.57
C PHE A 217 3.99 -10.19 17.33
N GLY A 218 4.55 -11.27 17.88
CA GLY A 218 5.94 -11.68 17.62
C GLY A 218 6.21 -11.92 16.14
N ALA A 219 5.29 -12.60 15.44
CA ALA A 219 5.37 -12.82 14.00
C ALA A 219 5.27 -11.49 13.22
N SER A 220 4.36 -10.58 13.59
CA SER A 220 4.25 -9.26 12.96
C SER A 220 5.52 -8.41 13.12
N PHE A 221 6.11 -8.38 14.33
CA PHE A 221 7.38 -7.70 14.55
C PHE A 221 8.52 -8.37 13.76
N GLY A 222 8.59 -9.70 13.77
CA GLY A 222 9.56 -10.48 12.99
C GLY A 222 9.47 -10.20 11.49
N TYR A 223 8.26 -10.04 10.94
CA TYR A 223 8.05 -9.72 9.53
C TYR A 223 8.68 -8.37 9.14
N THR A 224 8.62 -7.37 10.02
CA THR A 224 9.26 -6.06 9.76
C THR A 224 10.78 -6.13 9.79
N VAL A 225 11.36 -6.98 10.66
CA VAL A 225 12.81 -7.20 10.70
C VAL A 225 13.24 -7.97 9.45
N MET A 226 12.51 -9.03 9.09
CA MET A 226 12.75 -9.80 7.88
C MET A 226 12.68 -8.93 6.63
N SER A 227 11.70 -8.04 6.51
CA SER A 227 11.58 -7.18 5.32
C SER A 227 12.77 -6.24 5.19
N ARG A 228 13.25 -5.66 6.29
CA ARG A 228 14.45 -4.81 6.31
C ARG A 228 15.72 -5.60 5.96
N MET A 229 15.88 -6.80 6.51
CA MET A 229 17.02 -7.68 6.18
C MET A 229 16.97 -8.17 4.73
N SER A 230 15.78 -8.52 4.24
CA SER A 230 15.57 -8.94 2.85
C SER A 230 15.92 -7.82 1.87
N LEU A 231 15.53 -6.58 2.16
CA LEU A 231 15.92 -5.42 1.36
C LEU A 231 17.45 -5.21 1.36
N LEU A 232 18.11 -5.35 2.52
CA LEU A 232 19.56 -5.28 2.62
C LEU A 232 20.24 -6.37 1.77
N ILE A 233 19.78 -7.61 1.91
CA ILE A 233 20.28 -8.76 1.14
C ILE A 233 20.10 -8.50 -0.36
N GLY A 234 18.93 -8.03 -0.79
CA GLY A 234 18.69 -7.69 -2.20
C GLY A 234 19.65 -6.61 -2.72
N ARG A 235 20.00 -5.61 -1.91
CA ARG A 235 21.02 -4.61 -2.27
C ARG A 235 22.44 -5.19 -2.33
N LEU A 236 22.78 -6.11 -1.42
CA LEU A 236 24.07 -6.81 -1.46
C LEU A 236 24.18 -7.75 -2.67
N TYR A 237 23.11 -8.46 -3.03
CA TYR A 237 23.07 -9.28 -4.25
C TYR A 237 23.25 -8.44 -5.50
N PHE A 238 22.59 -7.28 -5.58
CA PHE A 238 22.78 -6.36 -6.69
C PHE A 238 24.24 -5.86 -6.79
N LEU A 239 24.86 -5.51 -5.65
CA LEU A 239 26.24 -5.03 -5.63
C LEU A 239 27.27 -6.12 -5.97
N PHE A 240 27.13 -7.31 -5.39
CA PHE A 240 28.11 -8.39 -5.56
C PHE A 240 27.86 -9.24 -6.81
N GLY A 241 26.61 -9.39 -7.23
CA GLY A 241 26.23 -10.15 -8.42
C GLY A 241 26.23 -9.28 -9.68
N ASP A 242 25.25 -8.37 -9.80
CA ASP A 242 25.03 -7.62 -11.04
C ASP A 242 26.15 -6.59 -11.34
N TRP A 243 26.74 -6.00 -10.30
CA TRP A 243 27.81 -5.01 -10.48
C TRP A 243 29.21 -5.65 -10.46
N LEU A 244 29.60 -6.28 -9.36
CA LEU A 244 30.96 -6.85 -9.18
C LEU A 244 31.16 -8.24 -9.78
N HIS A 245 30.09 -8.95 -10.17
CA HIS A 245 30.14 -10.31 -10.73
C HIS A 245 30.92 -11.34 -9.88
N LEU A 246 31.02 -11.11 -8.57
CA LEU A 246 31.73 -11.97 -7.61
C LEU A 246 30.90 -13.19 -7.19
N ILE A 247 29.58 -13.06 -7.26
CA ILE A 247 28.62 -14.14 -7.03
C ILE A 247 27.74 -14.29 -8.27
N LYS A 248 27.50 -15.54 -8.68
CA LYS A 248 26.55 -15.88 -9.75
C LYS A 248 25.19 -16.20 -9.16
#